data_AF-A0A3M2AGE9-F1
#
_entry.id   AF-A0A3M2AGE9-F1
#
_cell.length_a   1.000
_cell.length_b   1.000
_cell.length_c   1.000
_cell.angle_alpha   90.00
_cell.angle_beta   90.00
_cell.angle_gamma   90.00
#
_symmetry.space_group_name_H-M   'P 1'
#
loop_
_entity.id
_entity.type
_entity.pdbx_description
1 polymer ?
#
loop_
_entity_poly.entity_id
_entity_poly.type
_entity_poly.pdbx_seq_one_letter_code
_entity_poly.pdbx_strand_id
1 'polypeptide(L)'
;MDARAFSQRIEGLAQELRGYHGHRTVWIDLDGSLVHAEPEEELERRGYLYVGTFLRPSADELAEAAGRFVALAPSVVRPAASVDVGIEAGLAPA
;
A
#
# COMPACT_ATOMS: atom_id res chain seq x y z
N MET A 1 -10.98 2.48 -9.13
CA MET A 1 -11.23 3.89 -8.76
C MET A 1 -11.23 4.78 -10.00
N ASP A 2 -12.06 5.82 -10.08
CA ASP A 2 -12.01 6.81 -11.18
C ASP A 2 -10.91 7.87 -10.98
N ALA A 3 -10.47 8.51 -12.07
CA ALA A 3 -9.32 9.42 -12.07
C ALA A 3 -9.47 10.62 -11.12
N ARG A 4 -10.69 11.12 -10.93
CA ARG A 4 -10.96 12.25 -10.02
C ARG A 4 -10.79 11.83 -8.57
N ALA A 5 -11.37 10.68 -8.18
CA ALA A 5 -11.20 10.13 -6.84
C ALA A 5 -9.73 9.84 -6.52
N PHE A 6 -8.96 9.34 -7.50
CA PHE A 6 -7.52 9.15 -7.36
C PHE A 6 -6.78 10.46 -7.05
N SER A 7 -6.99 11.51 -7.86
CA SER A 7 -6.36 12.82 -7.65
C SER A 7 -6.69 13.41 -6.28
N GLN A 8 -7.94 13.32 -5.83
CA GLN A 8 -8.35 13.80 -4.50
C GLN A 8 -7.66 13.01 -3.37
N ARG A 9 -7.51 11.69 -3.53
CA ARG A 9 -6.79 10.88 -2.54
C ARG A 9 -5.30 11.25 -2.48
N ILE A 10 -4.68 11.49 -3.63
CA ILE A 10 -3.29 11.95 -3.73
C ILE A 10 -3.10 13.27 -2.98
N GLU A 11 -3.96 14.26 -3.23
CA GLU A 11 -3.88 15.57 -2.58
C GLU A 11 -4.04 15.46 -1.05
N GLY A 12 -5.04 14.69 -0.61
CA GLY A 12 -5.27 14.44 0.82
C GLY A 12 -4.07 13.76 1.48
N LEU A 13 -3.52 12.73 0.85
CA LEU A 13 -2.36 12.02 1.37
C LEU A 13 -1.10 12.89 1.40
N ALA A 14 -0.84 13.70 0.37
CA ALA A 14 0.27 14.66 0.38
C ALA A 14 0.11 15.70 1.51
N GLN A 15 -1.11 16.11 1.82
CA GLN A 15 -1.39 17.00 2.95
C GLN A 15 -1.14 16.31 4.30
N GLU A 16 -1.60 15.06 4.47
CA GLU A 16 -1.32 14.24 5.65
C GLU A 16 0.19 14.07 5.87
N LEU A 17 0.91 13.70 4.81
CA LEU A 17 2.35 13.44 4.85
C LEU A 17 3.19 14.68 5.20
N ARG A 18 2.73 15.88 4.81
CA ARG A 18 3.38 17.14 5.20
C ARG A 18 3.31 17.43 6.71
N GLY A 19 2.31 16.89 7.40
CA GLY A 19 2.17 17.01 8.85
C GLY A 19 3.20 16.21 9.65
N TYR A 20 3.90 15.26 9.02
CA TYR A 20 4.90 14.46 9.71
C TYR A 20 6.31 15.09 9.65
N HIS A 21 7.09 14.85 10.70
CA HIS A 21 8.47 15.33 10.83
C HIS A 21 9.53 14.37 10.28
N GLY A 22 9.13 13.18 9.82
CA GLY A 22 10.04 12.14 9.34
C GLY A 22 9.54 11.45 8.10
N HIS A 23 10.32 10.47 7.63
CA HIS A 23 9.98 9.67 6.47
C HIS A 23 8.72 8.82 6.73
N ARG A 24 7.91 8.65 5.69
CA ARG A 24 6.73 7.79 5.71
C ARG A 24 6.70 6.92 4.47
N THR A 25 6.41 5.64 4.67
CA THR A 25 6.26 4.69 3.58
C THR A 25 4.83 4.71 3.08
N VAL A 26 4.68 4.78 1.77
CA VAL A 26 3.40 4.80 1.08
C VAL A 26 3.21 3.48 0.36
N TRP A 27 1.99 2.98 0.46
CA TRP A 27 1.57 1.70 -0.09
C TRP A 27 0.31 1.90 -0.93
N ILE A 28 0.15 1.09 -1.97
CA ILE A 28 -1.04 1.08 -2.84
C ILE A 28 -1.62 -0.33 -2.92
N ASP A 29 -2.93 -0.48 -2.78
CA ASP A 29 -3.59 -1.77 -3.05
C ASP A 29 -3.95 -1.94 -4.54
N LEU A 30 -4.47 -3.13 -4.88
CA LEU A 30 -4.90 -3.46 -6.24
C LEU A 30 -6.11 -2.64 -6.72
N ASP A 31 -6.87 -2.03 -5.81
CA ASP A 31 -8.01 -1.17 -6.12
C ASP A 31 -7.59 0.30 -6.35
N GLY A 32 -6.31 0.61 -6.12
CA GLY A 32 -5.70 1.93 -6.24
C GLY A 32 -5.79 2.77 -4.98
N SER A 33 -6.15 2.18 -3.83
CA SER A 33 -6.22 2.89 -2.55
C SER A 33 -4.83 3.09 -1.98
N LEU A 34 -4.50 4.33 -1.66
CA LEU A 34 -3.21 4.72 -1.08
C LEU A 34 -3.30 4.86 0.44
N VAL A 35 -2.31 4.30 1.14
CA VAL A 35 -2.16 4.40 2.59
C VAL A 35 -0.71 4.71 2.95
N HIS A 36 -0.48 5.27 4.14
CA HIS A 36 0.86 5.42 4.70
C HIS A 36 1.00 4.59 5.98
N ALA A 37 2.12 3.91 6.14
CA ALA A 37 2.46 3.12 7.31
C ALA A 37 3.98 3.08 7.49
N GLU A 38 4.46 2.51 8.60
CA GLU A 38 5.86 2.07 8.65
C GLU A 38 6.09 0.91 7.66
N PRO A 39 7.35 0.56 7.33
CA PRO A 39 7.64 -0.61 6.53
C PRO A 39 7.06 -1.87 7.20
N GLU A 40 6.08 -2.51 6.57
CA GLU A 40 5.32 -3.60 7.20
C GLU A 40 5.12 -4.77 6.24
N GLU A 41 5.74 -5.92 6.55
CA GLU A 41 5.62 -7.17 5.78
C GLU A 41 4.16 -7.65 5.67
N GLU A 42 3.31 -7.30 6.64
CA GLU A 42 1.88 -7.64 6.61
C GLU A 42 1.14 -6.95 5.46
N LEU A 43 1.52 -5.73 5.09
CA LEU A 43 0.92 -5.04 3.97
C LEU A 43 1.26 -5.73 2.64
N GLU A 44 2.51 -6.18 2.49
CA GLU A 44 2.94 -6.97 1.33
C GLU A 44 2.16 -8.30 1.24
N ARG A 45 2.03 -9.02 2.36
CA ARG A 45 1.22 -10.25 2.42
C ARG A 45 -0.24 -10.03 2.05
N ARG A 46 -0.79 -8.86 2.38
CA ARG A 46 -2.16 -8.45 2.03
C ARG A 46 -2.30 -7.96 0.59
N GLY A 47 -1.22 -7.91 -0.18
CA GLY A 47 -1.23 -7.53 -1.59
C GLY A 47 -1.08 -6.03 -1.84
N TYR A 48 -0.67 -5.25 -0.83
CA TYR A 48 -0.25 -3.88 -1.06
C TYR A 48 1.13 -3.87 -1.73
N LEU A 49 1.30 -2.95 -2.67
CA LEU A 49 2.55 -2.69 -3.36
C LEU A 49 3.24 -1.48 -2.71
N TYR A 50 4.54 -1.63 -2.49
CA TYR A 50 5.38 -0.54 -2.02
C TYR A 50 5.50 0.55 -3.09
N VAL A 51 5.07 1.77 -2.77
CA VAL A 51 5.16 2.93 -3.68
C VAL A 51 6.48 3.66 -3.49
N GLY A 52 6.87 3.88 -2.23
CA GLY A 52 8.05 4.67 -1.90
C GLY A 52 8.06 5.15 -0.46
N THR A 53 9.21 5.66 -0.03
CA THR A 53 9.39 6.29 1.28
C THR A 53 9.70 7.75 1.05
N PHE A 54 8.85 8.64 1.57
CA PHE A 54 8.86 10.06 1.25
C PHE A 54 9.06 10.91 2.50
N LEU A 55 9.70 12.08 2.31
CA LEU A 55 9.78 13.12 3.32
C LEU A 55 9.02 14.35 2.82
N ARG A 56 7.78 14.51 3.28
CA ARG A 56 6.89 15.64 2.92
C ARG A 56 6.74 15.82 1.39
N PRO A 57 6.31 14.77 0.66
CA PRO A 57 6.17 14.86 -0.78
C PRO A 57 5.08 15.87 -1.18
N SER A 58 5.24 16.43 -2.36
CA SER A 58 4.17 17.12 -3.10
C SER A 58 3.16 16.12 -3.66
N ALA A 59 2.00 16.62 -4.08
CA ALA A 59 0.99 15.82 -4.76
C ALA A 59 1.50 15.25 -6.09
N ASP A 60 2.30 16.02 -6.84
CA ASP A 60 2.85 15.58 -8.13
C ASP A 60 3.87 14.45 -7.96
N GLU A 61 4.77 14.54 -6.98
CA GLU A 61 5.73 13.47 -6.66
C GLU A 61 5.00 12.17 -6.27
N LEU A 62 3.93 12.29 -5.49
CA LEU A 62 3.12 11.14 -5.08
C LEU A 62 2.33 10.55 -6.25
N ALA A 63 1.79 11.40 -7.14
CA ALA A 63 1.06 10.98 -8.34
C ALA A 63 1.97 10.25 -9.34
N GLU A 64 3.19 10.76 -9.56
CA GLU A 64 4.15 10.11 -10.44
C GLU A 64 4.52 8.72 -9.91
N ALA A 65 4.81 8.61 -8.61
CA ALA A 65 5.17 7.34 -7.99
C ALA A 65 4.01 6.34 -8.04
N ALA A 66 2.80 6.76 -7.67
CA ALA A 66 1.61 5.90 -7.67
C ALA A 66 1.14 5.52 -9.09
N GLY A 67 1.30 6.43 -10.06
CA GLY A 67 0.90 6.23 -11.46
C GLY A 67 1.61 5.05 -12.13
N ARG A 68 2.83 4.72 -11.69
CA ARG A 68 3.59 3.54 -12.17
C ARG A 68 2.88 2.23 -11.88
N PHE A 69 2.06 2.17 -10.81
CA PHE A 69 1.36 0.96 -10.39
C PHE A 69 -0.05 0.88 -10.99
N VAL A 70 -0.73 2.03 -11.13
CA VAL A 70 -2.05 2.08 -11.78
C VAL A 70 -1.94 1.72 -13.27
N ALA A 71 -0.85 2.10 -13.94
CA ALA A 71 -0.58 1.72 -15.33
C ALA A 71 -0.33 0.20 -15.51
N LEU A 72 0.07 -0.51 -14.46
CA LEU A 72 0.30 -1.97 -14.47
C LEU A 72 -0.97 -2.78 -14.20
N ALA A 73 -2.10 -2.12 -13.92
CA ALA A 73 -3.35 -2.76 -13.51
C ALA A 73 -4.41 -3.03 -14.62
N PRO A 74 -4.12 -3.31 -15.91
CA PRO A 74 -5.16 -3.83 -16.80
C PRO A 74 -5.39 -5.35 -16.76
N SER A 75 -4.61 -6.15 -16.01
CA SER A 75 -4.90 -7.56 -15.71
C SER A 75 -3.86 -8.13 -14.75
N VAL A 76 -4.12 -8.11 -13.44
CA VAL A 76 -3.28 -8.87 -12.50
C VAL A 76 -3.87 -10.27 -12.35
N VAL A 77 -3.25 -11.21 -13.06
CA VAL A 77 -3.32 -12.65 -12.81
C VAL A 77 -3.13 -12.89 -11.31
N ARG A 78 -4.11 -13.51 -10.65
CA ARG A 78 -3.93 -14.13 -9.34
C ARG A 78 -3.10 -15.41 -9.52
N PRO A 79 -1.91 -15.55 -8.93
CA PRO A 79 -1.50 -16.85 -8.43
C PRO A 79 -2.17 -17.05 -7.07
N ALA A 80 -3.06 -18.03 -7.02
CA ALA A 80 -3.58 -18.58 -5.79
C ALA A 80 -2.42 -19.15 -4.97
N ALA A 81 -2.30 -18.74 -3.72
CA ALA A 81 -1.68 -19.54 -2.69
C ALA A 81 -2.52 -19.39 -1.43
N SER A 82 -3.52 -20.28 -1.29
CA SER A 82 -3.99 -20.69 0.03
C SER A 82 -2.78 -21.15 0.81
N VAL A 83 -2.38 -20.37 1.81
CA VAL A 83 -1.52 -20.89 2.87
C VAL A 83 -2.47 -21.55 3.87
N ASP A 84 -2.61 -22.87 3.71
CA ASP A 84 -3.13 -23.76 4.74
C ASP A 84 -2.11 -23.76 5.88
N VAL A 85 -2.29 -22.86 6.84
CA VAL A 85 -1.48 -22.84 8.07
C VAL A 85 -2.20 -23.74 9.08
N GLY A 86 -1.93 -25.03 8.93
CA GLY A 86 -1.97 -25.96 10.05
C GLY A 86 -0.87 -25.56 11.03
N ILE A 87 -1.25 -24.99 12.17
CA ILE A 87 -0.39 -24.98 13.36
C ILE A 87 -1.02 -25.93 14.35
N GLU A 88 -0.31 -27.04 14.53
CA GLU A 88 -0.62 -28.08 15.48
C GLU A 88 -0.73 -27.50 16.89
N ALA A 89 -1.88 -27.73 17.52
CA ALA A 89 -2.07 -27.51 18.93
C ALA A 89 -1.16 -28.49 19.69
N GLY A 90 -0.02 -27.99 20.18
CA GLY A 90 0.79 -28.66 21.18
C GLY A 90 -0.01 -28.89 22.46
N LEU A 91 -0.55 -30.10 22.57
CA LEU A 91 -0.86 -30.86 23.80
C LEU A 91 0.32 -30.75 24.80
N ALA A 92 0.20 -30.59 26.12
CA ALA A 92 -0.90 -30.70 27.07
C ALA A 92 -0.56 -29.96 28.40
N PRO A 93 -1.56 -29.78 29.27
CA PRO A 93 -1.42 -29.31 30.65
C PRO A 93 -1.18 -30.45 31.68
N ALA A 94 -0.92 -30.00 32.92
CA ALA A 94 -0.88 -30.68 34.24
C ALA A 94 0.50 -31.06 34.77
#